data_AF-A0A968JSQ5-F1
#
_entry.id   AF-A0A968JSQ5-F1
#
_cell.length_a   1.000
_cell.length_b   1.000
_cell.length_c   1.000
_cell.angle_alpha   90.00
_cell.angle_beta   90.00
_cell.angle_gamma   90.00
#
_symmetry.space_group_name_H-M   'P 1'
#
loop_
_entity.id
_entity.type
_entity.pdbx_description
1 polymer ?
#
loop_
_entity_poly.entity_id
_entity_poly.type
_entity_poly.pdbx_seq_one_letter_code
_entity_poly.pdbx_strand_id
1 'polypeptide(L)'
;MFKKWFINFTVAGIVVLSSCSKSVKDYQSKDILPDIFPDYTSLTIPSNIAPLNFNINEAGTDFAVEIYSDNGNRIKLRQSSPKISIPIEKWHKLLDANKGNTLKTDVYVKNKEWTKYKTIIDTIANETIDNNLVYRSIGMV
;
A
#
# COMPACT_ATOMS: atom_id res chain seq x y z
N MET A 1 -31.57 42.87 -39.74
CA MET A 1 -31.50 43.12 -38.29
C MET A 1 -31.57 41.78 -37.55
N PHE A 2 -30.60 41.53 -36.66
CA PHE A 2 -30.51 40.51 -35.59
C PHE A 2 -30.61 39.00 -35.96
N LYS A 3 -29.48 38.31 -36.18
CA LYS A 3 -28.52 37.65 -35.24
C LYS A 3 -28.89 36.17 -34.93
N LYS A 4 -28.06 35.27 -35.45
CA LYS A 4 -27.99 33.83 -35.13
C LYS A 4 -27.68 33.65 -33.63
N TRP A 5 -28.34 32.72 -32.92
CA TRP A 5 -27.82 32.26 -31.63
C TRP A 5 -28.12 30.78 -31.28
N PHE A 6 -27.12 29.94 -31.60
CA PHE A 6 -26.47 28.88 -30.81
C PHE A 6 -27.26 27.68 -30.25
N ILE A 7 -26.71 26.53 -30.65
CA ILE A 7 -26.91 25.15 -30.24
C ILE A 7 -26.56 24.95 -28.76
N ASN A 8 -27.47 24.38 -27.97
CA ASN A 8 -27.18 23.92 -26.61
C ASN A 8 -26.66 22.48 -26.66
N PHE A 9 -25.36 22.33 -26.39
CA PHE A 9 -24.68 21.05 -26.20
C PHE A 9 -24.57 20.81 -24.69
N THR A 10 -25.45 20.00 -24.13
CA THR A 10 -25.36 19.56 -22.72
C THR A 10 -24.20 18.58 -22.58
N VAL A 11 -23.07 19.06 -22.06
CA VAL A 11 -21.92 18.22 -21.68
C VAL A 11 -22.20 17.59 -20.31
N ALA A 12 -22.32 16.27 -20.27
CA ALA A 12 -22.35 15.48 -19.05
C ALA A 12 -20.94 15.50 -18.41
N GLY A 13 -20.86 16.06 -17.19
CA GLY A 13 -19.61 16.13 -16.44
C GLY A 13 -19.15 14.75 -15.97
N ILE A 14 -18.05 14.26 -16.54
CA ILE A 14 -17.31 13.11 -16.03
C ILE A 14 -16.54 13.58 -14.78
N VAL A 15 -17.02 13.21 -13.60
CA VAL A 15 -16.28 13.39 -12.34
C VAL A 15 -15.19 12.32 -12.29
N VAL A 16 -14.01 12.65 -12.80
CA VAL A 16 -12.81 11.82 -12.61
C VAL A 16 -12.32 12.02 -11.19
N LEU A 17 -12.58 11.07 -10.30
CA LEU A 17 -11.92 10.98 -8.99
C LEU A 17 -10.45 10.58 -9.21
N SER A 18 -9.64 11.56 -9.59
CA SER A 18 -8.19 11.44 -9.66
C SER A 18 -7.65 11.32 -8.25
N SER A 19 -7.57 10.08 -7.73
CA SER A 19 -6.79 9.79 -6.52
C SER A 19 -5.30 9.93 -6.87
N CYS A 20 -4.82 11.17 -6.80
CA CYS A 20 -3.42 11.49 -6.96
C CYS A 20 -2.71 11.11 -5.65
N SER A 21 -2.16 9.89 -5.59
CA SER A 21 -1.35 9.44 -4.47
C SER A 21 -0.03 10.21 -4.43
N LYS A 22 -0.01 11.37 -3.75
CA LYS A 22 1.18 12.21 -3.58
C LYS A 22 2.13 11.57 -2.56
N SER A 23 3.38 11.36 -2.96
CA SER A 23 4.46 10.95 -2.04
C SER A 23 4.77 12.04 -1.01
N VAL A 24 5.17 11.62 0.19
CA VAL A 24 5.63 12.51 1.25
C VAL A 24 7.07 12.95 0.93
N LYS A 25 7.28 14.25 0.71
CA LYS A 25 8.60 14.80 0.32
C LYS A 25 9.41 15.35 1.49
N ASP A 26 8.74 15.89 2.50
CA ASP A 26 9.35 16.51 3.67
C ASP A 26 8.94 15.70 4.90
N TYR A 27 9.92 15.12 5.59
CA TYR A 27 9.74 14.27 6.74
C TYR A 27 11.01 14.18 7.59
N GLN A 28 10.82 13.98 8.88
CA GLN A 28 11.87 13.56 9.81
C GLN A 28 12.08 12.06 9.69
N SER A 29 13.32 11.57 9.82
CA SER A 29 13.60 10.12 9.81
C SER A 29 13.79 9.60 11.23
N LYS A 30 13.20 8.44 11.52
CA LYS A 30 13.36 7.72 12.79
C LYS A 30 13.95 6.34 12.47
N ASP A 31 15.16 6.05 12.97
CA ASP A 31 15.85 4.77 12.76
C ASP A 31 15.34 3.67 13.69
N ILE A 32 14.02 3.51 13.76
CA ILE A 32 13.31 2.48 14.51
C ILE A 32 12.20 1.96 13.59
N LEU A 33 11.97 0.64 13.58
CA LEU A 33 10.87 0.04 12.83
C LEU A 33 9.51 0.58 13.33
N PRO A 34 8.52 0.73 12.45
CA PRO A 34 7.18 1.13 12.87
C PRO A 34 6.50 0.00 13.65
N ASP A 35 5.73 0.35 14.68
CA ASP A 35 4.81 -0.59 15.32
C ASP A 35 3.59 -0.83 14.41
N ILE A 36 3.47 -2.05 13.88
CA ILE A 36 2.37 -2.49 13.03
C ILE A 36 1.75 -3.79 13.53
N PHE A 37 0.45 -3.98 13.28
CA PHE A 37 -0.26 -5.21 13.60
C PHE A 37 -1.09 -5.74 12.42
N PRO A 38 -0.97 -7.02 12.05
CA PRO A 38 0.03 -7.98 12.54
C PRO A 38 1.48 -7.54 12.24
N ASP A 39 2.45 -8.11 12.96
CA ASP A 39 3.86 -7.88 12.69
C ASP A 39 4.28 -8.65 11.43
N TYR A 40 4.46 -7.91 10.34
CA TYR A 40 4.90 -8.44 9.05
C TYR A 40 6.33 -8.01 8.72
N THR A 41 7.19 -7.89 9.71
CA THR A 41 8.60 -7.56 9.49
C THR A 41 9.46 -8.80 9.26
N SER A 42 10.43 -8.70 8.35
CA SER A 42 11.43 -9.74 8.05
C SER A 42 10.84 -11.07 7.55
N LEU A 43 9.80 -11.00 6.72
CA LEU A 43 9.13 -12.16 6.15
C LEU A 43 9.73 -12.62 4.83
N THR A 44 9.42 -13.87 4.46
CA THR A 44 9.51 -14.35 3.08
C THR A 44 8.08 -14.52 2.54
N ILE A 45 7.74 -13.74 1.53
CA ILE A 45 6.38 -13.49 1.04
C ILE A 45 6.20 -14.13 -0.33
N PRO A 46 5.34 -15.15 -0.48
CA PRO A 46 5.11 -15.77 -1.77
C PRO A 46 4.28 -14.89 -2.70
N SER A 47 4.55 -14.96 -4.01
CA SER A 47 3.98 -14.03 -4.99
C SER A 47 2.45 -14.09 -5.14
N ASN A 48 1.84 -15.25 -4.84
CA ASN A 48 0.39 -15.46 -4.90
C ASN A 48 -0.34 -15.20 -3.57
N ILE A 49 0.34 -14.71 -2.53
CA ILE A 49 -0.31 -14.45 -1.23
C ILE A 49 -1.27 -13.26 -1.31
N ALA A 50 -2.35 -13.33 -0.54
CA ALA A 50 -3.25 -12.21 -0.34
C ALA A 50 -2.51 -10.96 0.18
N PRO A 51 -3.01 -9.74 -0.07
CA PRO A 51 -2.34 -8.53 0.37
C PRO A 51 -2.18 -8.50 1.89
N LEU A 52 -0.95 -8.22 2.34
CA LEU A 52 -0.61 -8.12 3.76
C LEU A 52 -1.14 -6.81 4.35
N ASN A 53 -2.45 -6.73 4.54
CA ASN A 53 -3.09 -5.60 5.18
C ASN A 53 -2.71 -5.52 6.65
N PHE A 54 -2.36 -4.34 7.14
CA PHE A 54 -1.91 -4.12 8.51
C PHE A 54 -2.49 -2.83 9.09
N ASN A 55 -2.43 -2.70 10.40
CA ASN A 55 -2.72 -1.48 11.13
C ASN A 55 -1.40 -0.83 11.60
N ILE A 56 -1.29 0.49 11.51
CA ILE A 56 -0.20 1.24 12.12
C ILE A 56 -0.61 1.62 13.55
N ASN A 57 0.17 1.20 14.55
CA ASN A 57 -0.14 1.46 15.97
C ASN A 57 0.48 2.78 16.47
N GLU A 58 1.33 3.41 15.67
CA GLU A 58 1.91 4.71 15.94
C GLU A 58 0.82 5.79 16.03
N ALA A 59 0.91 6.66 17.05
CA ALA A 59 0.02 7.79 17.19
C ALA A 59 0.22 8.80 16.04
N GLY A 60 -0.87 9.10 15.32
CA GLY A 60 -0.85 9.91 14.10
C GLY A 60 -2.22 10.44 13.71
N THR A 61 -2.23 11.54 12.95
CA THR A 61 -3.42 12.15 12.34
C THR A 61 -3.58 11.78 10.87
N ASP A 62 -2.46 11.59 10.16
CA ASP A 62 -2.41 11.09 8.79
C ASP A 62 -1.32 10.03 8.68
N PHE A 63 -1.51 9.10 7.77
CA PHE A 63 -0.63 7.98 7.50
C PHE A 63 -0.35 7.92 6.01
N ALA A 64 0.87 7.55 5.64
CA ALA A 64 1.21 7.18 4.28
C ALA A 64 2.08 5.94 4.26
N VAL A 65 1.88 5.10 3.26
CA VAL A 65 2.65 3.87 3.05
C VAL A 65 3.08 3.82 1.61
N GLU A 66 4.35 3.49 1.40
CA GLU A 66 4.92 3.28 0.08
C GLU A 66 5.56 1.88 0.01
N ILE A 67 4.98 1.01 -0.83
CA ILE A 67 5.43 -0.38 -1.02
C ILE A 67 6.04 -0.51 -2.41
N TYR A 68 7.27 -1.01 -2.49
CA TYR A 68 8.01 -1.08 -3.74
C TYR A 68 9.07 -2.19 -3.72
N SER A 69 9.49 -2.55 -4.91
CA SER A 69 10.66 -3.39 -5.17
C SER A 69 11.42 -2.77 -6.35
N ASP A 70 12.37 -3.52 -6.92
CA ASP A 70 13.26 -2.99 -7.96
C ASP A 70 12.54 -2.81 -9.31
N ASN A 71 11.53 -3.62 -9.59
CA ASN A 71 10.71 -3.54 -10.80
C ASN A 71 9.24 -3.19 -10.51
N GLY A 72 8.57 -2.61 -11.51
CA GLY A 72 7.13 -2.32 -11.44
C GLY A 72 6.79 -1.04 -10.68
N ASN A 73 5.48 -0.78 -10.56
CA ASN A 73 4.98 0.46 -9.99
C ASN A 73 4.89 0.38 -8.47
N ARG A 74 5.43 1.38 -7.78
CA ARG A 74 5.27 1.56 -6.34
C ARG A 74 3.80 1.75 -5.97
N ILE A 75 3.34 1.03 -4.95
CA ILE A 75 2.03 1.21 -4.35
C ILE A 75 2.15 2.35 -3.34
N LYS A 76 1.35 3.41 -3.49
CA LYS A 76 1.33 4.57 -2.61
C LYS A 76 -0.06 4.73 -2.01
N LEU A 77 -0.14 4.73 -0.69
CA LEU A 77 -1.37 4.87 0.08
C LEU A 77 -1.21 6.09 0.99
N ARG A 78 -2.25 6.92 1.09
CA ARG A 78 -2.28 8.06 2.01
C ARG A 78 -3.70 8.27 2.51
N GLN A 79 -3.86 8.35 3.83
CA GLN A 79 -5.16 8.31 4.49
C GLN A 79 -5.06 8.81 5.94
N SER A 80 -6.18 9.19 6.54
CA SER A 80 -6.27 9.55 7.97
C SER A 80 -6.50 8.34 8.89
N SER A 81 -6.90 7.19 8.34
CA SER A 81 -7.05 5.95 9.10
C SER A 81 -5.70 5.22 9.23
N PRO A 82 -5.38 4.59 10.37
CA PRO A 82 -4.20 3.75 10.52
C PRO A 82 -4.32 2.39 9.81
N LYS A 83 -5.51 2.00 9.35
CA LYS A 83 -5.77 0.69 8.73
C LYS A 83 -5.38 0.67 7.25
N ILE A 84 -4.26 0.03 6.94
CA ILE A 84 -3.72 -0.04 5.59
C ILE A 84 -4.35 -1.20 4.82
N SER A 85 -5.09 -0.87 3.77
CA SER A 85 -5.66 -1.84 2.82
C SER A 85 -4.93 -1.74 1.49
N ILE A 86 -4.14 -2.75 1.16
CA ILE A 86 -3.33 -2.80 -0.05
C ILE A 86 -4.21 -3.28 -1.22
N PRO A 87 -4.26 -2.54 -2.34
CA PRO A 87 -5.03 -2.96 -3.51
C PRO A 87 -4.49 -4.26 -4.11
N ILE A 88 -5.33 -5.31 -4.14
CA ILE A 88 -4.93 -6.68 -4.50
C ILE A 88 -4.29 -6.79 -5.88
N GLU A 89 -4.81 -6.10 -6.89
CA GLU A 89 -4.24 -6.15 -8.24
C GLU A 89 -2.84 -5.54 -8.29
N LYS A 90 -2.61 -4.43 -7.58
CA LYS A 90 -1.30 -3.79 -7.54
C LYS A 90 -0.31 -4.64 -6.75
N TRP A 91 -0.78 -5.27 -5.68
CA TRP A 91 -0.01 -6.19 -4.86
C TRP A 91 0.53 -7.37 -5.67
N HIS A 92 -0.34 -8.15 -6.32
CA HIS A 92 0.11 -9.30 -7.12
C HIS A 92 1.00 -8.86 -8.28
N LYS A 93 0.65 -7.79 -9.01
CA LYS A 93 1.51 -7.26 -10.08
C LYS A 93 2.92 -6.89 -9.58
N LEU A 94 3.02 -6.29 -8.39
CA LEU A 94 4.31 -5.95 -7.81
C LEU A 94 5.10 -7.19 -7.41
N LEU A 95 4.46 -8.17 -6.74
CA LEU A 95 5.15 -9.38 -6.30
C LEU A 95 5.58 -10.27 -7.48
N ASP A 96 4.71 -10.46 -8.48
CA ASP A 96 5.02 -11.28 -9.65
C ASP A 96 6.19 -10.73 -10.47
N ALA A 97 6.31 -9.40 -10.56
CA ALA A 97 7.42 -8.76 -11.25
C ALA A 97 8.76 -8.83 -10.49
N ASN A 98 8.76 -9.31 -9.24
CA ASN A 98 9.92 -9.22 -8.35
C ASN A 98 10.17 -10.51 -7.53
N LYS A 99 9.80 -11.68 -8.05
CA LYS A 99 10.10 -12.97 -7.42
C LYS A 99 11.60 -13.11 -7.17
N GLY A 100 11.99 -13.51 -5.95
CA GLY A 100 13.39 -13.60 -5.52
C GLY A 100 14.03 -12.27 -5.08
N ASN A 101 13.36 -11.13 -5.27
CA ASN A 101 13.87 -9.82 -4.87
C ASN A 101 13.33 -9.38 -3.51
N THR A 102 13.79 -8.22 -3.05
CA THR A 102 13.36 -7.60 -1.80
C THR A 102 12.08 -6.76 -1.99
N LEU A 103 11.13 -6.89 -1.08
CA LEU A 103 10.01 -5.97 -0.93
C LEU A 103 10.36 -4.95 0.16
N LYS A 104 10.18 -3.66 -0.14
CA LYS A 104 10.45 -2.55 0.77
C LYS A 104 9.14 -1.85 1.09
N THR A 105 8.89 -1.62 2.37
CA THR A 105 7.71 -0.88 2.85
C THR A 105 8.16 0.30 3.70
N ASP A 106 7.94 1.50 3.18
CA ASP A 106 8.13 2.75 3.92
C ASP A 106 6.83 3.14 4.62
N VAL A 107 6.90 3.41 5.92
CA VAL A 107 5.77 3.88 6.74
C VAL A 107 6.03 5.31 7.21
N TYR A 108 5.05 6.17 6.95
CA TYR A 108 5.06 7.58 7.34
C TYR A 108 3.86 7.86 8.22
N VAL A 109 4.10 8.58 9.33
CA VAL A 109 3.06 8.99 10.27
C VAL A 109 3.17 10.50 10.47
N LYS A 110 2.05 11.19 10.40
CA LYS A 110 1.97 12.63 10.59
C LYS A 110 1.35 12.95 11.93
N ASN A 111 2.10 13.65 12.76
CA ASN A 111 1.57 14.37 13.91
C ASN A 111 1.52 15.87 13.56
N LYS A 112 2.53 16.63 13.98
CA LYS A 112 2.75 18.00 13.51
C LYS A 112 3.42 18.01 12.13
N GLU A 113 4.49 17.23 12.03
CA GLU A 113 5.25 16.99 10.81
C GLU A 113 5.20 15.50 10.46
N TRP A 114 5.58 15.17 9.23
CA TRP A 114 5.72 13.78 8.81
C TRP A 114 6.97 13.17 9.43
N THR A 115 6.85 11.95 9.92
CA THR A 115 7.99 11.13 10.34
C THR A 115 7.98 9.84 9.53
N LYS A 116 9.10 9.56 8.85
CA LYS A 116 9.37 8.28 8.20
C LYS A 116 10.06 7.36 9.20
N TYR A 117 9.50 6.18 9.41
CA TYR A 117 10.11 5.13 10.22
C TYR A 117 11.12 4.33 9.39
N LYS A 118 11.91 3.49 10.07
CA LYS A 118 12.85 2.60 9.40
C LYS A 118 12.10 1.72 8.40
N THR A 119 12.61 1.64 7.18
CA THR A 119 12.01 0.84 6.10
C THR A 119 11.95 -0.62 6.51
N ILE A 120 10.78 -1.23 6.36
CA ILE A 120 10.61 -2.69 6.52
C ILE A 120 11.15 -3.35 5.24
N ILE A 121 11.93 -4.40 5.43
CA ILE A 121 12.61 -5.13 4.36
C ILE A 121 12.20 -6.60 4.46
N ASP A 122 11.45 -7.07 3.48
CA ASP A 122 11.01 -8.45 3.34
C ASP A 122 11.56 -9.05 2.04
N THR A 123 11.51 -10.38 1.91
CA THR A 123 11.93 -11.09 0.70
C THR A 123 10.71 -11.64 -0.02
N ILE A 124 10.66 -11.52 -1.36
CA ILE A 124 9.62 -12.14 -2.18
C ILE A 124 10.13 -13.53 -2.58
N ALA A 125 9.38 -14.58 -2.23
CA ALA A 125 9.78 -15.95 -2.57
C ALA A 125 9.83 -16.15 -4.10
N ASN A 126 10.74 -16.99 -4.56
CA ASN A 126 10.81 -17.37 -5.97
C ASN A 126 9.62 -18.24 -6.38
N GLU A 127 9.19 -19.11 -5.46
CA GLU A 127 8.08 -20.03 -5.63
C GLU A 127 6.74 -19.46 -5.12
N THR A 128 5.65 -20.00 -5.65
CA THR A 128 4.29 -19.73 -5.18
C THR A 128 3.91 -20.78 -4.14
N ILE A 129 3.01 -20.43 -3.21
CA ILE A 129 2.39 -21.43 -2.33
C ILE A 129 1.31 -22.19 -3.10
N ASP A 130 1.07 -23.45 -2.76
CA ASP A 130 -0.09 -24.19 -3.25
C ASP A 130 -1.42 -23.52 -2.88
N ASN A 131 -2.40 -23.56 -3.78
CA ASN A 131 -3.72 -22.94 -3.55
C ASN A 131 -4.60 -23.73 -2.54
N ASN A 132 -4.09 -24.76 -1.88
CA ASN A 132 -4.85 -25.62 -0.98
C ASN A 132 -4.45 -25.36 0.48
N LEU A 133 -5.44 -25.11 1.35
CA LEU A 133 -5.24 -24.99 2.79
C LEU A 133 -5.49 -26.35 3.46
N VAL A 134 -4.45 -26.94 4.06
CA VAL A 134 -4.60 -28.09 4.94
C VAL A 134 -4.50 -27.61 6.38
N TYR A 135 -5.55 -27.82 7.17
CA TYR A 135 -5.53 -27.51 8.60
C TYR A 135 -5.76 -28.77 9.42
N ARG A 136 -5.07 -28.86 10.56
CA ARG A 136 -5.29 -29.90 11.55
C ARG A 136 -6.03 -29.26 12.73
N SER A 137 -7.28 -29.68 12.94
CA SER A 137 -8.02 -29.30 14.14
C SER A 137 -7.38 -29.99 15.34
N ILE A 138 -6.88 -29.18 16.28
CA ILE A 138 -6.38 -29.66 17.58
C ILE A 138 -7.47 -29.27 18.58
N GLY A 139 -8.24 -30.25 19.05
CA GLY A 139 -9.23 -30.03 20.10
C GLY A 139 -8.56 -29.66 21.43
N MET A 140 -9.31 -29.04 22.34
CA MET A 140 -8.83 -28.83 23.72
C MET A 140 -8.57 -30.20 24.36
N VAL A 141 -7.35 -30.39 24.87
CA VAL A 141 -6.97 -31.50 25.74
C VAL A 141 -7.37 -31.16 27.17
#